data_AF-A0AAE2U3S0-F1
#
_entry.id   AF-A0AAE2U3S0-F1
#
_cell.length_a   1.000
_cell.length_b   1.000
_cell.length_c   1.000
_cell.angle_alpha   90.00
_cell.angle_beta   90.00
_cell.angle_gamma   90.00
#
_symmetry.space_group_name_H-M   'P 1'
#
loop_
_entity.id
_entity.type
_entity.pdbx_description
1 polymer ?
#
loop_
_entity_poly.entity_id
_entity_poly.type
_entity_poly.pdbx_seq_one_letter_code
_entity_poly.pdbx_strand_id
1 'polypeptide(L)'
;MATFDTPETRADFEERMGVLVEMCRTGRMRFVEGVGGYDSISRVRYLPNGRVDFLSIDESARLQANMAHQMPTFAPSFDSDED
;
A
#
# COMPACT_ATOMS: atom_id res chain seq x y z
N MET A 1 -15.66 -10.00 -9.94
CA MET A 1 -14.61 -8.96 -9.75
C MET A 1 -14.12 -9.08 -8.32
N ALA A 2 -12.84 -9.40 -8.11
CA ALA A 2 -12.24 -9.32 -6.78
C ALA A 2 -12.16 -7.84 -6.39
N THR A 3 -12.91 -7.44 -5.37
CA THR A 3 -12.86 -6.10 -4.80
C THR A 3 -11.75 -6.05 -3.77
N PHE A 4 -10.89 -5.04 -3.84
CA PHE A 4 -9.91 -4.79 -2.80
C PHE A 4 -10.66 -4.51 -1.49
N ASP A 5 -10.33 -5.28 -0.45
CA ASP A 5 -10.80 -5.03 0.90
C ASP A 5 -10.46 -3.59 1.34
N THR A 6 -11.44 -2.88 1.89
CA THR A 6 -11.32 -1.46 2.30
C THR A 6 -11.16 -1.42 3.82
N PRO A 7 -10.17 -0.69 4.37
CA PRO A 7 -9.96 -0.67 5.81
C PRO A 7 -11.14 0.03 6.49
N GLU A 8 -11.74 -0.64 7.48
CA GLU A 8 -12.92 -0.12 8.20
C GLU A 8 -12.50 0.68 9.43
N THR A 9 -11.36 0.33 10.05
CA THR A 9 -10.86 1.02 11.22
C THR A 9 -9.60 1.82 10.91
N ARG A 10 -9.35 2.81 11.79
CA ARG A 10 -8.11 3.57 11.77
C ARG A 10 -6.88 2.67 11.99
N ALA A 11 -7.01 1.63 12.80
CA ALA A 11 -5.91 0.71 13.07
C ALA A 11 -5.53 -0.08 11.82
N ASP A 12 -6.53 -0.61 11.10
CA ASP A 12 -6.30 -1.34 9.84
C ASP A 12 -5.62 -0.45 8.81
N PHE A 13 -6.05 0.81 8.72
CA PHE A 13 -5.43 1.74 7.79
C PHE A 13 -3.96 2.03 8.15
N GLU A 14 -3.65 2.26 9.42
CA GLU A 14 -2.28 2.48 9.88
C GLU A 14 -1.39 1.24 9.69
N GLU A 15 -1.94 0.03 9.88
CA GLU A 15 -1.25 -1.23 9.59
C GLU A 15 -0.88 -1.34 8.10
N ARG A 16 -1.84 -1.08 7.19
CA ARG A 16 -1.59 -1.12 5.75
C ARG A 16 -0.52 -0.12 5.32
N MET A 17 -0.52 1.07 5.90
CA MET A 17 0.56 2.05 5.71
C MET A 17 1.91 1.55 6.22
N GLY A 18 1.92 0.85 7.37
CA GLY A 18 3.11 0.19 7.89
C GLY A 18 3.67 -0.87 6.93
N VAL A 19 2.81 -1.73 6.37
CA VAL A 19 3.19 -2.72 5.35
C VAL A 19 3.80 -2.04 4.14
N LEU A 20 3.17 -0.98 3.63
CA LEU A 20 3.68 -0.21 2.49
C LEU A 20 5.09 0.34 2.76
N VAL A 21 5.31 0.90 3.94
CA VAL A 21 6.62 1.44 4.36
C VAL A 21 7.68 0.35 4.44
N GLU A 22 7.34 -0.81 5.01
CA GLU A 22 8.25 -1.95 5.05
C GLU A 22 8.58 -2.49 3.66
N MET A 23 7.61 -2.54 2.75
CA MET A 23 7.87 -2.90 1.34
C MET A 23 8.80 -1.89 0.65
N CYS A 24 8.65 -0.60 0.94
CA CYS A 24 9.56 0.43 0.43
C CYS A 24 10.98 0.24 1.00
N ARG A 25 11.12 0.03 2.32
CA ARG A 25 12.42 -0.16 3.00
C ARG A 25 13.16 -1.40 2.52
N THR A 26 12.43 -2.49 2.28
CA THR A 26 13.00 -3.76 1.83
C THR A 26 13.24 -3.81 0.31
N GLY A 27 12.90 -2.76 -0.43
CA GLY A 27 13.03 -2.71 -1.89
C GLY A 27 12.06 -3.63 -2.64
N ARG A 28 11.01 -4.12 -1.96
CA ARG A 28 9.97 -4.97 -2.56
C ARG A 28 8.95 -4.16 -3.35
N MET A 29 8.93 -2.84 -3.16
CA MET A 29 8.14 -1.92 -3.98
C MET A 29 9.02 -1.28 -5.06
N ARG A 30 8.59 -1.41 -6.33
CA ARG A 30 9.25 -0.76 -7.47
C ARG A 30 8.40 0.42 -7.94
N PHE A 31 9.04 1.57 -8.10
CA PHE A 31 8.41 2.76 -8.65
C PHE A 31 8.80 2.92 -10.11
N VAL A 32 7.83 3.25 -10.95
CA VAL A 32 8.08 3.61 -12.34
C VAL A 32 8.32 5.11 -12.40
N GLU A 33 9.43 5.53 -13.02
CA GLU A 33 9.75 6.93 -13.19
C GLU A 33 8.67 7.65 -14.01
N GLY A 34 8.27 8.85 -13.57
CA GLY A 34 7.17 9.61 -14.18
C GLY A 34 5.76 9.20 -13.70
N VAL A 35 5.63 8.15 -12.91
CA VAL A 35 4.36 7.79 -12.23
C VAL A 35 4.41 8.33 -10.80
N GLY A 36 3.50 9.26 -10.45
CA GLY A 36 3.49 10.00 -9.18
C GLY A 36 3.29 9.20 -7.90
N GLY A 37 3.33 7.86 -7.94
CA GLY A 37 3.19 7.00 -6.76
C GLY A 37 4.30 7.21 -5.73
N TYR A 38 5.54 7.45 -6.18
CA TYR A 38 6.65 7.75 -5.28
C TYR A 38 6.49 9.10 -4.57
N ASP A 39 6.10 10.14 -5.32
CA ASP A 39 5.90 11.50 -4.78
C ASP A 39 4.77 11.53 -3.75
N SER A 40 3.72 10.76 -3.98
CA SER A 40 2.57 10.61 -3.08
C SER A 40 2.99 9.97 -1.75
N ILE A 41 3.72 8.85 -1.78
CA ILE A 41 4.15 8.13 -0.57
C ILE A 41 5.21 8.92 0.21
N SER A 42 6.14 9.59 -0.49
CA SER A 42 7.20 10.37 0.15
C SER A 42 6.69 11.62 0.90
N ARG A 43 5.47 12.08 0.62
CA ARG A 43 4.83 13.19 1.32
C ARG A 43 4.11 12.77 2.61
N VAL A 44 3.94 11.47 2.86
CA VAL A 44 3.29 10.97 4.06
C VAL A 44 4.16 11.28 5.28
N ARG A 45 3.56 11.90 6.29
CA ARG A 45 4.23 12.31 7.53
C ARG A 45 3.71 11.55 8.73
N TYR A 46 4.50 11.59 9.79
CA TYR A 46 4.13 11.09 11.10
C TYR A 46 3.96 12.25 12.07
N LEU A 47 2.97 12.14 12.95
CA LEU A 47 2.77 13.00 14.10
C LEU A 47 3.87 12.74 15.16
N PRO A 48 4.08 13.66 16.12
CA PRO A 48 5.11 13.49 17.16
C PRO A 48 4.95 12.24 18.03
N ASN A 49 3.75 11.67 18.09
CA ASN A 49 3.45 10.42 18.79
C ASN A 49 3.71 9.17 17.94
N GLY A 50 4.31 9.31 16.76
CA GLY A 50 4.63 8.22 15.85
C GLY A 50 3.45 7.73 15.00
N ARG A 51 2.26 8.33 15.11
CA ARG A 51 1.11 7.96 14.28
C ARG A 51 1.15 8.61 12.92
N VAL A 52 0.52 7.98 11.93
CA VAL A 52 0.40 8.55 10.58
C VAL A 52 -0.44 9.83 10.62
N ASP A 53 0.04 10.90 10.00
CA ASP A 53 -0.70 12.14 9.77
C ASP A 53 -1.64 11.97 8.58
N PHE A 54 -2.93 11.76 8.84
CA PHE A 54 -3.92 11.50 7.78
C PHE A 54 -4.11 12.68 6.83
N LEU A 55 -3.78 13.90 7.25
CA LEU A 55 -3.87 15.09 6.39
C LEU A 55 -2.73 15.15 5.37
N SER A 56 -1.70 14.33 5.52
CA SER A 56 -0.59 14.21 4.57
C SER A 56 -0.80 13.14 3.50
N ILE A 57 -1.90 12.39 3.56
CA ILE A 57 -2.19 11.26 2.69
C ILE A 57 -3.10 11.70 1.55
N ASP A 58 -2.70 11.39 0.32
CA ASP A 58 -3.55 11.53 -0.86
C ASP A 58 -4.15 10.17 -1.29
N GLU A 59 -5.03 10.22 -2.29
CA GLU A 59 -5.72 9.03 -2.79
C GLU A 59 -4.76 7.98 -3.37
N SER A 60 -3.64 8.43 -3.96
CA SER A 60 -2.62 7.53 -4.49
C SER A 60 -1.96 6.72 -3.37
N ALA A 61 -1.55 7.36 -2.27
CA ALA A 61 -0.93 6.69 -1.14
C ALA A 61 -1.91 5.70 -0.49
N ARG A 62 -3.19 6.08 -0.38
CA ARG A 62 -4.26 5.20 0.10
C ARG A 62 -4.40 3.94 -0.75
N LEU A 63 -4.42 4.10 -2.07
CA LEU A 63 -4.56 2.99 -3.01
C LEU A 63 -3.32 2.07 -2.98
N GLN A 64 -2.12 2.64 -2.91
CA GLN A 64 -0.87 1.89 -2.79
C GLN A 64 -0.81 1.07 -1.49
N ALA A 65 -1.23 1.64 -0.36
CA ALA A 65 -1.26 0.93 0.91
C ALA A 65 -2.22 -0.26 0.89
N ASN A 66 -3.41 -0.09 0.29
CA ASN A 66 -4.38 -1.16 0.13
C ASN A 66 -3.85 -2.29 -0.77
N MET A 67 -3.18 -1.94 -1.88
CA MET A 67 -2.55 -2.95 -2.75
C MET A 67 -1.41 -3.67 -2.03
N ALA A 68 -0.53 -2.95 -1.33
CA ALA A 68 0.60 -3.52 -0.60
C ALA A 68 0.17 -4.55 0.44
N HIS A 69 -0.93 -4.30 1.15
CA HIS A 69 -1.48 -5.25 2.11
C HIS A 69 -2.00 -6.55 1.49
N GLN A 70 -2.54 -6.49 0.27
CA GLN A 70 -3.13 -7.66 -0.41
C GLN A 70 -2.13 -8.44 -1.27
N MET A 71 -0.98 -7.84 -1.59
CA MET A 71 0.06 -8.45 -2.42
C MET A 71 0.60 -9.78 -1.86
N PRO A 72 0.82 -9.97 -0.54
CA PRO A 72 1.23 -11.27 0.03
C PRO A 72 0.15 -12.35 -0.10
N THR A 73 -1.12 -11.95 -0.13
CA THR A 73 -2.27 -12.86 -0.26
C THR A 73 -2.57 -13.21 -1.71
N PHE A 74 -2.00 -12.45 -2.67
CA PHE A 74 -2.09 -12.76 -4.08
C PHE A 74 -1.19 -13.95 -4.42
N ALA A 75 -1.70 -15.16 -4.15
CA ALA A 75 -1.21 -16.36 -4.79
C ALA A 75 -1.78 -16.36 -6.23
N PRO A 76 -0.97 -16.15 -7.28
CA PRO A 76 -1.45 -16.41 -8.63
C PRO A 76 -1.86 -17.89 -8.68
N SER A 77 -3.15 -18.16 -8.82
CA SER A 77 -3.62 -19.45 -9.30
C SER A 77 -3.20 -19.53 -10.75
N PHE A 78 -2.00 -20.07 -10.98
CA PHE A 78 -1.64 -20.60 -12.29
C PHE A 78 -2.44 -21.89 -12.46
N ASP A 79 -3.74 -21.76 -12.74
CA ASP A 79 -4.42 -22.86 -13.41
C ASP A 79 -3.71 -22.98 -14.75
N SER A 80 -2.88 -24.02 -14.85
CA SER A 80 -2.32 -24.45 -16.12
C SER A 80 -3.52 -24.78 -16.99
N ASP A 81 -3.87 -23.90 -17.93
CA ASP A 81 -4.70 -24.29 -19.06
C ASP A 81 -3.87 -25.28 -19.91
N GLU A 82 -3.78 -26.53 -19.43
CA GLU A 82 -3.46 -27.71 -20.22
C GLU A 82 -4.77 -28.20 -20.87
N ASP A 83 -5.00 -27.81 -22.13
CA ASP A 83 -5.29 -28.68 -23.29
C ASP A 83 -5.76 -27.86 -24.51
#